data_AF-A0A842RWY5-F1
#
_entry.id   AF-A0A842RWY5-F1
#
_cell.length_a   1.000
_cell.length_b   1.000
_cell.length_c   1.000
_cell.angle_alpha   90.00
_cell.angle_beta   90.00
_cell.angle_gamma   90.00
#
_symmetry.space_group_name_H-M   'P 1'
#
loop_
_entity.id
_entity.type
_entity.pdbx_description
1 polymer ?
#
loop_
_entity_poly.entity_id
_entity_poly.type
_entity_poly.pdbx_seq_one_letter_code
_entity_poly.pdbx_strand_id
1 'polypeptide(L)'
;MEIYTSFRKVKKKGSRVYLRKCCIRFDARAFKLVKATKEITSYWLNLSLSGSYGRTAFPIIFGKRKEFIEEALHGEYSIKSVEMKKKKGTWYAHFTLSREVAVPNSPQAVIGIDSGEKNFAVAVGIQKNSPSKPRRGRFWKGAEIKALKGRYHLIRRSLGRKKRPHEIKKLKGKLLRKTDQFLHQLANEIVDYATPI
;
A
#
# COMPACT_ATOMS: atom_id res chain seq x y z
N MET A 1 22.08 10.15 4.93
CA MET A 1 23.27 10.98 5.17
C MET A 1 24.38 10.74 4.14
N GLU A 2 24.64 9.49 3.74
CA GLU A 2 25.69 9.13 2.75
C GLU A 2 25.62 9.84 1.39
N ILE A 3 24.43 10.00 0.81
CA ILE A 3 24.31 10.63 -0.53
C ILE A 3 24.78 12.09 -0.50
N TYR A 4 24.55 12.80 0.61
CA TYR A 4 24.93 14.21 0.75
C TYR A 4 26.44 14.35 1.02
N THR A 5 27.02 13.47 1.84
CA THR A 5 28.47 13.45 2.10
C THR A 5 29.26 13.05 0.84
N SER A 6 28.78 12.06 0.09
CA SER A 6 29.36 11.66 -1.19
C SER A 6 29.21 12.76 -2.24
N PHE A 7 28.05 13.43 -2.32
CA PHE A 7 27.90 14.57 -3.23
C PHE A 7 28.80 15.75 -2.87
N ARG A 8 28.98 16.05 -1.58
CA ARG A 8 29.91 17.12 -1.14
C ARG A 8 31.34 16.86 -1.61
N LYS A 9 31.78 15.60 -1.63
CA LYS A 9 33.13 15.21 -2.11
C LYS A 9 33.31 15.37 -3.63
N VAL A 10 32.24 15.25 -4.42
CA VAL A 10 32.31 15.18 -5.90
C VAL A 10 31.74 16.43 -6.59
N LYS A 11 31.16 17.37 -5.83
CA LYS A 11 30.50 18.58 -6.35
C LYS A 11 31.48 19.53 -7.05
N LYS A 12 31.20 19.86 -8.32
CA LYS A 12 31.80 21.01 -9.05
C LYS A 12 31.03 22.31 -8.76
N LYS A 13 31.64 23.49 -8.97
CA LYS A 13 30.99 24.80 -8.80
C LYS A 13 29.72 24.86 -9.67
N GLY A 14 28.56 25.14 -9.06
CA GLY A 14 27.25 25.14 -9.74
C GLY A 14 26.45 23.83 -9.71
N SER A 15 27.02 22.72 -9.21
CA SER A 15 26.30 21.43 -9.15
C SER A 15 25.17 21.47 -8.10
N ARG A 16 23.95 21.08 -8.49
CA ARG A 16 22.80 20.89 -7.58
C ARG A 16 22.43 19.41 -7.48
N VAL A 17 22.13 18.93 -6.27
CA VAL A 17 21.59 17.57 -6.07
C VAL A 17 20.13 17.56 -6.49
N TYR A 18 19.82 16.87 -7.57
CA TYR A 18 18.44 16.53 -7.91
C TYR A 18 18.10 15.15 -7.35
N LEU A 19 17.52 15.12 -6.15
CA LEU A 19 16.95 13.89 -5.60
C LEU A 19 15.70 13.53 -6.40
N ARG A 20 15.82 12.54 -7.30
CA ARG A 20 14.72 12.03 -8.12
C ARG A 20 13.52 11.54 -7.27
N LYS A 21 13.79 11.14 -6.03
CA LYS A 21 12.82 10.86 -4.95
C LYS A 21 13.42 11.34 -3.63
N CYS A 22 12.77 12.30 -2.96
CA CYS A 22 13.10 12.62 -1.59
C CYS A 22 12.21 11.76 -0.68
N CYS A 23 12.82 10.74 -0.10
CA CYS A 23 12.17 9.76 0.74
C CYS A 23 13.01 9.57 2.00
N ILE A 24 12.47 9.94 3.16
CA ILE A 24 13.19 9.88 4.43
C ILE A 24 12.37 9.01 5.37
N ARG A 25 12.97 7.94 5.87
CA ARG A 25 12.32 7.02 6.81
C ARG A 25 12.80 7.30 8.22
N PHE A 26 11.85 7.38 9.14
CA PHE A 26 12.05 7.55 10.58
C PHE A 26 11.55 6.28 11.27
N ASP A 27 12.39 5.69 12.11
CA ASP A 27 12.02 4.59 12.98
C ASP A 27 11.31 5.09 14.24
N ALA A 28 10.80 4.17 15.06
CA ALA A 28 10.09 4.49 16.30
C ALA A 28 10.88 5.39 17.29
N ARG A 29 12.21 5.48 17.18
CA ARG A 29 13.04 6.34 18.04
C ARG A 29 13.13 7.77 17.51
N ALA A 30 13.05 7.91 16.19
CA ALA A 30 13.24 9.16 15.47
C ALA A 30 11.94 9.94 15.20
N PHE A 31 10.78 9.47 15.66
CA PHE A 31 9.55 10.25 15.61
C PHE A 31 8.68 10.13 16.88
N LYS A 32 7.82 11.13 17.11
CA LYS A 32 6.71 11.06 18.07
C LYS A 32 5.49 11.75 17.46
N LEU A 33 4.37 11.03 17.40
CA LEU A 33 3.08 11.61 17.02
C LEU A 33 2.37 12.10 18.28
N VAL A 34 1.89 13.34 18.28
CA VAL A 34 1.22 13.97 19.42
C VAL A 34 -0.10 14.56 18.96
N LYS A 35 -1.16 14.31 19.74
CA LYS A 35 -2.45 14.97 19.57
C LYS A 35 -2.49 16.18 20.50
N ALA A 36 -2.76 17.37 19.96
CA ALA A 36 -2.81 18.62 20.71
C ALA A 36 -3.96 19.49 20.22
N THR A 37 -4.67 20.15 21.13
CA THR A 37 -5.80 21.03 20.80
C THR A 37 -5.25 22.40 20.36
N LYS A 38 -4.95 22.54 19.07
CA LYS A 38 -4.48 23.79 18.44
C LYS A 38 -5.35 24.15 17.25
N GLU A 39 -5.44 25.44 16.96
CA GLU A 39 -6.28 26.00 15.89
C GLU A 39 -5.93 25.45 14.49
N ILE A 40 -4.64 25.21 14.21
CA ILE A 40 -4.19 24.83 12.87
C ILE A 40 -4.44 23.34 12.57
N THR A 41 -3.99 22.45 13.45
CA THR A 41 -4.22 21.00 13.33
C THR A 41 -4.18 20.33 14.69
N SER A 42 -4.97 19.27 14.86
CA SER A 42 -4.96 18.47 16.07
C SER A 42 -3.76 17.50 16.20
N TYR A 43 -2.96 17.30 15.15
CA TYR A 43 -1.88 16.31 15.13
C TYR A 43 -0.55 16.91 14.73
N TRP A 44 0.47 16.57 15.51
CA TRP A 44 1.83 17.04 15.34
C TRP A 44 2.79 15.87 15.30
N LEU A 45 3.60 15.80 14.24
CA LEU A 45 4.66 14.82 14.08
C LEU A 45 5.99 15.46 14.42
N ASN A 46 6.54 15.08 15.56
CA ASN A 46 7.87 15.45 15.97
C ASN A 46 8.85 14.49 15.31
N LEU A 47 9.73 15.02 14.46
CA LEU A 47 10.79 14.24 13.80
C LEU A 47 12.14 14.64 14.36
N SER A 48 12.96 13.65 14.70
CA SER A 48 14.37 13.85 15.01
C SER A 48 15.13 14.09 13.71
N LEU A 49 15.54 15.32 13.46
CA LEU A 49 16.33 15.68 12.30
C LEU A 49 17.80 15.79 12.72
N SER A 50 18.70 15.28 11.88
CA SER A 50 20.13 15.38 12.15
C SER A 50 20.59 16.85 12.16
N GLY A 51 21.37 17.25 13.17
CA GLY A 51 21.96 18.59 13.30
C GLY A 51 21.51 19.33 14.56
N SER A 52 21.69 20.65 14.57
CA SER A 52 21.34 21.55 15.69
C SER A 52 19.83 21.74 15.91
N TYR A 53 18.99 21.21 15.02
CA TYR A 53 17.54 21.44 15.01
C TYR A 53 16.74 20.52 15.94
N GLY A 54 17.39 19.49 16.52
CA GLY A 54 16.74 18.57 17.47
C GLY A 54 15.46 17.92 16.93
N ARG A 55 14.45 17.77 17.80
CA ARG A 55 13.11 17.30 17.40
C ARG A 55 12.28 18.47 16.87
N THR A 56 11.96 18.46 15.58
CA THR A 56 11.13 19.48 14.93
C THR A 56 9.69 18.99 14.77
N ALA A 57 8.72 19.82 15.16
CA ALA A 57 7.30 19.52 15.09
C ALA A 57 6.69 19.95 13.74
N PHE A 58 6.04 19.02 13.04
CA PHE A 58 5.32 19.29 11.80
C PHE A 58 3.82 19.08 11.98
N PRO A 59 2.97 20.04 11.55
CA PRO A 59 1.53 19.84 11.55
C PRO A 59 1.14 18.78 10.51
N ILE A 60 0.23 17.87 10.88
CA ILE A 60 -0.27 16.82 10.00
C ILE A 60 -1.78 16.91 9.84
N ILE A 61 -2.19 16.86 8.58
CA ILE A 61 -3.59 16.72 8.18
C ILE A 61 -3.77 15.30 7.65
N PHE A 62 -4.62 14.52 8.33
CA PHE A 62 -4.98 13.19 7.88
C PHE A 62 -6.09 13.25 6.82
N GLY A 63 -6.04 12.32 5.87
CA GLY A 63 -7.13 12.10 4.92
C GLY A 63 -8.21 11.18 5.49
N LYS A 64 -8.94 10.50 4.60
CA LYS A 64 -10.08 9.61 4.93
C LYS A 64 -9.78 8.46 5.90
N ARG A 65 -8.51 8.12 6.15
CA ARG A 65 -8.09 6.99 7.01
C ARG A 65 -7.56 7.46 8.36
N LYS A 66 -8.22 8.47 8.94
CA LYS A 66 -7.88 9.06 10.23
C LYS A 66 -8.12 8.08 11.38
N GLU A 67 -9.16 7.26 11.28
CA GLU A 67 -9.58 6.28 12.30
C GLU A 67 -8.43 5.35 12.72
N PHE A 68 -7.71 4.74 11.77
CA PHE A 68 -6.55 3.89 12.07
C PHE A 68 -5.43 4.59 12.87
N ILE A 69 -5.28 5.90 12.71
CA ILE A 69 -4.29 6.66 13.48
C ILE A 69 -4.81 6.92 14.89
N GLU A 70 -6.11 7.17 15.05
CA GLU A 70 -6.72 7.24 16.37
C GLU A 70 -6.62 5.88 17.07
N GLU A 71 -6.98 4.78 16.43
CA GLU A 71 -6.81 3.41 16.97
C GLU A 71 -5.35 3.14 17.38
N ALA A 72 -4.38 3.60 16.57
CA ALA A 72 -2.97 3.52 16.92
C ALA A 72 -2.58 4.36 18.15
N LEU A 73 -3.22 5.52 18.36
CA LEU A 73 -3.02 6.34 19.56
C LEU A 73 -3.68 5.73 20.80
N HIS A 74 -4.77 4.98 20.64
CA HIS A 74 -5.43 4.23 21.72
C HIS A 74 -4.72 2.90 22.06
N GLY A 75 -3.73 2.50 21.26
CA GLY A 75 -2.88 1.34 21.53
C GLY A 75 -3.28 0.05 20.80
N GLU A 76 -4.32 0.06 19.97
CA GLU A 76 -4.72 -1.10 19.16
C GLU A 76 -3.71 -1.42 18.05
N TYR A 77 -2.99 -0.40 17.58
CA TYR A 77 -1.92 -0.52 16.61
C TYR A 77 -0.63 0.14 17.12
N SER A 78 0.50 -0.48 16.83
CA SER A 78 1.83 0.09 17.02
C SER A 78 2.28 0.80 15.75
N ILE A 79 2.65 2.09 15.85
CA ILE A 79 3.29 2.82 14.76
C ILE A 79 4.77 2.45 14.73
N LYS A 80 5.21 1.73 13.68
CA LYS A 80 6.58 1.22 13.56
C LYS A 80 7.55 2.18 12.88
N SER A 81 7.08 2.84 11.82
CA SER A 81 7.91 3.82 11.10
C SER A 81 7.06 4.84 10.38
N VAL A 82 7.64 6.03 10.16
CA VAL A 82 7.08 7.08 9.32
C VAL A 82 8.00 7.34 8.16
N GLU A 83 7.45 7.39 6.95
CA GLU A 83 8.20 7.67 5.73
C GLU A 83 7.70 8.99 5.12
N MET A 84 8.57 10.00 5.11
CA MET A 84 8.32 11.30 4.51
C MET A 84 8.63 11.25 3.01
N LYS A 85 7.62 11.43 2.18
CA LYS A 85 7.71 11.40 0.71
C LYS A 85 7.34 12.75 0.12
N LYS A 86 8.23 13.34 -0.68
CA LYS A 86 7.90 14.51 -1.51
C LYS A 86 7.37 14.06 -2.87
N LYS A 87 6.16 14.50 -3.24
CA LYS A 87 5.54 14.21 -4.54
C LYS A 87 4.84 15.47 -5.07
N LYS A 88 5.24 15.92 -6.27
CA LYS A 88 4.70 17.12 -6.94
C LYS A 88 4.68 18.37 -6.05
N GLY A 89 5.74 18.60 -5.28
CA GLY A 89 5.85 19.76 -4.38
C GLY A 89 5.29 19.54 -2.97
N THR A 90 4.32 18.62 -2.81
CA THR A 90 3.69 18.31 -1.53
C THR A 90 4.45 17.21 -0.77
N TRP A 91 4.52 17.34 0.55
CA TRP A 91 5.04 16.31 1.45
C TRP A 91 3.93 15.42 2.00
N TYR A 92 4.19 14.13 2.06
CA TYR A 92 3.29 13.12 2.62
C TYR A 92 4.01 12.34 3.70
N ALA A 93 3.38 12.19 4.87
CA ALA A 93 3.83 11.30 5.92
C ALA A 93 3.11 9.95 5.77
N HIS A 94 3.86 8.89 5.50
CA HIS A 94 3.33 7.54 5.40
C HIS A 94 3.59 6.79 6.70
N PHE A 95 2.55 6.50 7.47
CA PHE A 95 2.64 5.74 8.71
C PHE A 95 2.57 4.24 8.41
N THR A 96 3.49 3.48 9.00
CA THR A 96 3.43 2.01 9.01
C THR A 96 2.87 1.56 10.34
N LEU A 97 1.68 0.97 10.31
CA LEU A 97 0.99 0.43 11.48
C LEU A 97 1.18 -1.08 11.53
N SER A 98 1.32 -1.63 12.72
CA SER A 98 1.30 -3.07 12.98
C SER A 98 0.37 -3.36 14.13
N ARG A 99 -0.43 -4.41 14.01
CA ARG A 99 -1.18 -4.99 15.12
C ARG A 99 -0.81 -6.45 15.24
N GLU A 100 -0.89 -6.98 16.45
CA GLU A 100 -0.89 -8.41 16.65
C GLU A 100 -2.28 -8.96 16.28
N VAL A 101 -2.32 -10.09 15.59
CA VAL A 101 -3.57 -10.73 15.17
C VAL A 101 -3.58 -12.12 15.78
N ALA A 102 -4.55 -12.37 16.64
CA ALA A 102 -4.76 -13.71 17.20
C ALA A 102 -5.11 -14.68 16.07
N VAL A 103 -4.29 -15.71 15.89
CA VAL A 103 -4.59 -16.82 14.99
C VAL A 103 -5.11 -17.97 15.84
N PRO A 104 -6.33 -18.47 15.61
CA PRO A 104 -6.87 -19.57 16.41
C PRO A 104 -6.02 -20.84 16.25
N ASN A 105 -5.85 -21.58 17.35
CA ASN A 105 -5.03 -22.79 17.39
C ASN A 105 -5.54 -23.91 16.47
N SER A 106 -6.83 -23.91 16.12
CA SER A 106 -7.40 -24.90 15.20
C SER A 106 -8.29 -24.23 14.15
N PRO A 107 -8.15 -24.62 12.87
CA PRO A 107 -9.01 -24.11 11.81
C PRO A 107 -10.44 -24.64 11.97
N GLN A 108 -11.41 -23.74 11.85
CA GLN A 108 -12.84 -24.09 11.88
C GLN A 108 -13.35 -24.65 10.55
N ALA A 109 -12.68 -24.31 9.45
CA ALA A 109 -12.99 -24.78 8.12
C ALA A 109 -11.71 -24.94 7.28
N VAL A 110 -11.74 -25.85 6.31
CA VAL A 110 -10.73 -25.99 5.28
C VAL A 110 -11.32 -25.48 3.97
N ILE A 111 -10.60 -24.62 3.27
CA ILE A 111 -11.06 -24.03 2.00
C ILE A 111 -10.04 -24.36 0.93
N GLY A 112 -10.47 -25.14 -0.06
CA GLY A 112 -9.72 -25.35 -1.28
C GLY A 112 -9.94 -24.16 -2.21
N ILE A 113 -8.85 -23.52 -2.65
CA ILE A 113 -8.88 -22.44 -3.64
C ILE A 113 -8.07 -22.91 -4.85
N ASP A 114 -8.71 -22.91 -6.02
CA ASP A 114 -8.05 -23.17 -7.30
C ASP A 114 -8.05 -21.90 -8.15
N SER A 115 -6.93 -21.63 -8.82
CA SER A 115 -6.78 -20.48 -9.70
C SER A 115 -6.64 -20.94 -11.15
N GLY A 116 -7.53 -20.48 -12.03
CA GLY A 116 -7.57 -20.95 -13.40
C GLY A 116 -7.63 -19.83 -14.44
N GLU A 117 -7.53 -20.22 -15.71
CA GLU A 117 -7.62 -19.27 -16.83
C GLU A 117 -9.07 -18.87 -17.15
N LYS A 118 -10.01 -19.81 -17.02
CA LYS A 118 -11.44 -19.58 -17.29
C LYS A 118 -12.12 -18.88 -16.11
N ASN A 119 -11.94 -19.45 -14.92
CA ASN A 119 -12.33 -18.84 -13.65
C ASN A 119 -11.05 -18.41 -12.94
N PHE A 120 -10.95 -17.13 -12.60
CA PHE A 120 -9.76 -16.57 -11.97
C PHE A 120 -9.47 -17.23 -10.63
N ALA A 121 -10.53 -17.47 -9.86
CA ALA A 121 -10.49 -18.26 -8.64
C ALA A 121 -11.76 -19.09 -8.53
N VAL A 122 -11.66 -20.25 -7.91
CA VAL A 122 -12.75 -21.11 -7.47
C VAL A 122 -12.48 -21.47 -6.02
N ALA A 123 -13.48 -21.38 -5.15
CA ALA A 123 -13.34 -21.78 -3.76
C ALA A 123 -14.46 -22.74 -3.34
N VAL A 124 -14.08 -23.78 -2.60
CA VAL A 124 -15.00 -24.71 -1.93
C VAL A 124 -14.52 -24.90 -0.50
N GLY A 125 -15.43 -24.80 0.46
CA GLY A 125 -15.11 -24.88 1.88
C GLY A 125 -15.79 -26.07 2.53
N ILE A 126 -15.09 -26.75 3.43
CA ILE A 126 -15.63 -27.80 4.29
C ILE A 126 -15.47 -27.34 5.74
N GLN A 127 -16.56 -27.34 6.50
CA GLN A 127 -16.53 -26.97 7.91
C GLN A 127 -16.15 -28.20 8.76
N LYS A 128 -15.37 -27.97 9.81
CA LYS A 128 -14.95 -29.02 10.75
C LYS A 128 -16.15 -29.74 11.39
N ASN A 129 -17.21 -28.99 11.70
CA ASN A 129 -18.41 -29.51 12.35
C ASN A 129 -19.37 -30.21 11.38
N SER A 130 -19.14 -30.15 10.06
CA SER A 130 -20.00 -30.76 9.04
C SER A 130 -19.18 -31.21 7.82
N PRO A 131 -18.31 -32.23 8.01
CA PRO A 131 -17.35 -32.64 6.99
C PRO A 131 -18.01 -33.23 5.73
N SER A 132 -19.21 -33.79 5.86
CA SER A 132 -19.96 -34.39 4.75
C SER A 132 -20.76 -33.40 3.91
N LYS A 133 -20.85 -32.12 4.32
CA LYS A 133 -21.62 -31.09 3.61
C LYS A 133 -20.70 -29.92 3.22
N PRO A 134 -20.13 -29.93 1.99
CA PRO A 134 -19.35 -28.81 1.51
C PRO A 134 -20.22 -27.57 1.32
N ARG A 135 -19.65 -26.39 1.59
CA ARG A 135 -20.26 -25.11 1.22
C ARG A 135 -20.42 -25.04 -0.29
N ARG A 136 -21.45 -24.31 -0.73
CA ARG A 136 -21.67 -24.04 -2.16
C ARG A 136 -20.42 -23.38 -2.75
N GLY A 137 -19.84 -24.03 -3.76
CA GLY A 137 -18.66 -23.52 -4.44
C GLY A 137 -18.90 -22.13 -5.04
N ARG A 138 -17.92 -21.24 -4.89
CA ARG A 138 -17.95 -19.89 -5.44
C ARG A 138 -16.96 -19.78 -6.60
N PHE A 139 -17.42 -19.18 -7.69
CA PHE A 139 -16.65 -19.01 -8.92
C PHE A 139 -16.47 -17.52 -9.19
N TRP A 140 -15.22 -17.08 -9.27
CA TRP A 140 -14.88 -15.72 -9.68
C TRP A 140 -14.42 -15.71 -11.13
N LYS A 141 -15.19 -15.05 -11.99
CA LYS A 141 -14.89 -14.98 -13.42
C LYS A 141 -13.71 -14.05 -13.67
N GLY A 142 -12.77 -14.48 -14.51
CA GLY A 142 -11.61 -13.68 -14.92
C GLY A 142 -11.79 -12.94 -16.26
N ALA A 143 -12.95 -13.08 -16.90
CA ALA A 143 -13.19 -12.62 -18.27
C ALA A 143 -12.94 -11.11 -18.44
N GLU A 144 -13.29 -10.29 -17.46
CA GLU A 144 -13.10 -8.84 -17.51
C GLU A 144 -11.62 -8.45 -17.48
N ILE A 145 -10.82 -9.06 -16.61
CA ILE A 145 -9.36 -8.85 -16.59
C ILE A 145 -8.76 -9.30 -17.92
N LYS A 146 -9.18 -10.46 -18.44
CA LYS A 146 -8.69 -10.99 -19.71
C LYS A 146 -9.01 -10.05 -20.87
N ALA A 147 -10.24 -9.55 -20.95
CA ALA A 147 -10.65 -8.56 -21.94
C ALA A 147 -9.87 -7.24 -21.79
N LEU A 148 -9.60 -6.80 -20.57
CA LEU A 148 -8.79 -5.60 -20.30
C LEU A 148 -7.33 -5.78 -20.74
N LYS A 149 -6.70 -6.90 -20.38
CA LYS A 149 -5.32 -7.24 -20.79
C LYS A 149 -5.22 -7.43 -22.30
N GLY A 150 -6.21 -8.06 -22.94
CA GLY A 150 -6.30 -8.22 -24.38
C GLY A 150 -6.38 -6.89 -25.13
N ARG A 151 -7.31 -6.00 -24.72
CA ARG A 151 -7.40 -4.64 -25.27
C ARG A 151 -6.09 -3.87 -25.14
N TYR A 152 -5.44 -3.96 -23.99
CA TYR A 152 -4.14 -3.32 -23.79
C TYR A 152 -3.05 -3.92 -24.70
N HIS A 153 -3.01 -5.23 -24.91
CA HIS A 153 -2.05 -5.87 -25.81
C HIS A 153 -2.17 -5.33 -27.24
N LEU A 154 -3.40 -5.19 -27.75
CA LEU A 154 -3.67 -4.62 -29.07
C LEU A 154 -3.18 -3.16 -29.17
N ILE A 155 -3.52 -2.32 -28.17
CA ILE A 155 -3.08 -0.92 -28.12
C ILE A 155 -1.55 -0.83 -28.04
N ARG A 156 -0.92 -1.65 -27.19
CA ARG A 156 0.54 -1.70 -27.06
C ARG A 156 1.21 -2.08 -28.38
N ARG A 157 0.69 -3.08 -29.10
CA ARG A 157 1.22 -3.51 -30.40
C ARG A 157 1.13 -2.36 -31.43
N SER A 158 -0.01 -1.67 -31.49
CA SER A 158 -0.21 -0.50 -32.36
C SER A 158 0.77 0.64 -32.03
N LEU A 159 0.91 1.00 -30.75
CA LEU A 159 1.84 2.05 -30.31
C LEU A 159 3.32 1.66 -30.50
N GLY A 160 3.63 0.37 -30.40
CA GLY A 160 4.96 -0.16 -30.68
C GLY A 160 5.35 0.03 -32.14
N ARG A 161 4.44 -0.29 -33.08
CA ARG A 161 4.62 -0.01 -34.51
C ARG A 161 4.82 1.48 -34.79
N LYS A 162 4.09 2.35 -34.07
CA LYS A 162 4.22 3.81 -34.16
C LYS A 162 5.43 4.37 -33.38
N LYS A 163 6.30 3.52 -32.80
CA LYS A 163 7.47 3.91 -31.99
C LYS A 163 7.15 4.94 -30.89
N ARG A 164 6.03 4.76 -30.16
CA ARG A 164 5.59 5.65 -29.05
C ARG A 164 5.79 5.00 -27.66
N PRO A 165 7.03 4.82 -27.17
CA PRO A 165 7.29 4.11 -25.91
C PRO A 165 6.78 4.84 -24.66
N HIS A 166 6.72 6.17 -24.69
CA HIS A 166 6.19 6.97 -23.57
C HIS A 166 4.70 6.69 -23.30
N GLU A 167 3.90 6.59 -24.36
CA GLU A 167 2.47 6.26 -24.26
C GLU A 167 2.25 4.83 -23.77
N ILE A 168 3.07 3.87 -24.23
CA ILE A 168 3.06 2.49 -23.73
C ILE A 168 3.30 2.47 -22.22
N LYS A 169 4.31 3.22 -21.73
CA LYS A 169 4.62 3.29 -20.30
C LYS A 169 3.48 3.89 -19.48
N LYS A 170 2.83 4.95 -19.99
CA LYS A 170 1.67 5.59 -19.36
C LYS A 170 0.48 4.63 -19.26
N LEU A 171 0.18 3.92 -20.35
CA LEU A 171 -0.90 2.94 -20.40
C LEU A 171 -0.61 1.72 -19.51
N LYS A 172 0.63 1.22 -19.46
CA LYS A 172 1.04 0.12 -18.56
C LYS A 172 0.67 0.43 -17.11
N GLY A 173 0.98 1.64 -16.65
CA GLY A 173 0.65 2.08 -15.30
C GLY A 173 -0.86 2.15 -15.05
N LYS A 174 -1.67 2.54 -16.05
CA LYS A 174 -3.14 2.57 -15.94
C LYS A 174 -3.72 1.15 -15.87
N LEU A 175 -3.21 0.23 -16.69
CA LEU A 175 -3.62 -1.19 -16.66
C LEU A 175 -3.31 -1.82 -15.31
N LEU A 176 -2.09 -1.61 -14.79
CA LEU A 176 -1.65 -2.16 -13.51
C LEU A 176 -2.61 -1.75 -12.39
N ARG A 177 -2.90 -0.44 -12.26
CA ARG A 177 -3.83 0.06 -11.24
C ARG A 177 -5.23 -0.54 -11.34
N LYS A 178 -5.76 -0.71 -12.55
CA LYS A 178 -7.07 -1.36 -12.75
C LYS A 178 -7.06 -2.83 -12.37
N THR A 179 -5.96 -3.51 -12.67
CA THR A 179 -5.80 -4.94 -12.37
C THR A 179 -5.65 -5.13 -10.86
N ASP A 180 -4.82 -4.33 -10.20
CA ASP A 180 -4.64 -4.35 -8.74
C ASP A 180 -5.96 -4.07 -8.00
N GLN A 181 -6.76 -3.10 -8.47
CA GLN A 181 -8.07 -2.81 -7.88
C GLN A 181 -8.99 -4.04 -7.94
N PHE A 182 -9.06 -4.70 -9.10
CA PHE A 182 -9.87 -5.90 -9.28
C PHE A 182 -9.37 -7.04 -8.38
N LEU A 183 -8.05 -7.28 -8.36
CA LEU A 183 -7.45 -8.31 -7.51
C LEU A 183 -7.73 -8.07 -6.04
N HIS A 184 -7.72 -6.80 -5.61
CA HIS A 184 -8.05 -6.43 -4.24
C HIS A 184 -9.52 -6.71 -3.90
N GLN A 185 -10.45 -6.38 -4.81
CA GLN A 185 -11.87 -6.70 -4.64
C GLN A 185 -12.10 -8.21 -4.55
N LEU A 186 -11.48 -8.98 -5.46
CA LEU A 186 -11.59 -10.43 -5.48
C LEU A 186 -10.98 -11.07 -4.21
N ALA A 187 -9.85 -10.56 -3.73
CA ALA A 187 -9.26 -11.02 -2.48
C ALA A 187 -10.22 -10.80 -1.29
N ASN A 188 -10.86 -9.63 -1.22
CA ASN A 188 -11.87 -9.36 -0.17
C ASN A 188 -13.04 -10.34 -0.28
N GLU A 189 -13.55 -10.60 -1.49
CA GLU A 189 -14.64 -11.56 -1.66
C GLU A 189 -14.27 -13.00 -1.27
N ILE A 190 -13.01 -13.40 -1.50
CA ILE A 190 -12.49 -14.70 -1.05
C ILE A 190 -12.40 -14.74 0.47
N VAL A 191 -11.91 -13.67 1.11
CA VAL A 191 -11.87 -13.57 2.57
C VAL A 191 -13.27 -13.62 3.16
N ASP A 192 -14.23 -12.89 2.58
CA ASP A 192 -15.63 -12.91 3.00
C ASP A 192 -16.25 -14.31 2.87
N TYR A 193 -15.92 -15.04 1.80
CA TYR A 193 -16.32 -16.43 1.64
C TYR A 193 -15.66 -17.33 2.70
N ALA A 194 -14.43 -17.01 3.11
CA ALA A 194 -13.68 -17.78 4.09
C ALA A 194 -14.12 -17.54 5.53
N THR A 195 -14.75 -16.40 5.80
CA THR A 195 -15.32 -16.11 7.11
C THR A 195 -16.41 -17.15 7.44
N PRO A 196 -16.27 -17.85 8.59
CA PRO A 196 -17.28 -18.78 9.05
C PRO A 196 -18.59 -18.06 9.39
N ILE A 197 -19.72 -18.73 9.14
CA ILE A 197 -21.04 -18.37 9.72
C ILE A 197 -21.18 -19.15 11.02
#